data_AF-A0A0U5IFJ3-F1
#
_entry.id   AF-A0A0U5IFJ3-F1
#
_cell.length_a   1.000
_cell.length_b   1.000
_cell.length_c   1.000
_cell.angle_alpha   90.00
_cell.angle_beta   90.00
_cell.angle_gamma   90.00
#
_symmetry.space_group_name_H-M   'P 1'
#
loop_
_entity.id
_entity.type
_entity.pdbx_description
1 polymer ?
#
loop_
_entity_poly.entity_id
_entity_poly.type
_entity_poly.pdbx_seq_one_letter_code
_entity_poly.pdbx_strand_id
1 'polypeptide(L)'
;MSVRIIELNGVPASDVLPIDEWETLLKRLKTLQDIAYAKAAMSEETFPAAFADRLLAGDAPLKVWREYRGLTLQSLAETSETTRQMLSMVENGKADPSADLMARLACALDCDMDGLHGETQRR
;
A
#
# COMPACT_ATOMS: atom_id res chain seq x y z
N MET A 1 12.41 -28.78 -26.50
CA MET A 1 12.36 -29.54 -25.23
C MET A 1 12.89 -30.95 -25.42
N SER A 2 14.19 -31.13 -25.22
CA SER A 2 14.85 -32.45 -25.20
C SER A 2 15.44 -32.67 -23.81
N VAL A 3 14.81 -33.53 -23.02
CA VAL A 3 15.29 -33.92 -21.69
C VAL A 3 15.96 -35.28 -21.81
N ARG A 4 17.15 -35.44 -21.23
CA ARG A 4 17.78 -36.76 -21.06
C ARG A 4 17.67 -37.18 -19.61
N ILE A 5 17.05 -38.32 -19.37
CA ILE A 5 16.91 -38.91 -18.04
C ILE A 5 18.18 -39.71 -17.74
N ILE A 6 18.81 -39.47 -16.59
CA ILE A 6 19.86 -40.29 -16.02
C ILE A 6 19.23 -41.19 -14.96
N GLU A 7 19.33 -42.51 -15.16
CA GLU A 7 18.84 -43.51 -14.22
C GLU A 7 19.96 -44.01 -13.28
N LEU A 8 19.64 -44.20 -12.00
CA LEU A 8 20.44 -44.95 -11.05
C LEU A 8 19.68 -46.21 -10.63
N ASN A 9 20.28 -47.39 -10.86
CA ASN A 9 19.67 -48.69 -10.56
C ASN A 9 18.29 -48.91 -11.21
N GLY A 10 18.09 -48.39 -12.43
CA GLY A 10 16.81 -48.48 -13.16
C GLY A 10 15.73 -47.52 -12.66
N VAL A 11 16.09 -46.56 -11.79
CA VAL A 11 15.19 -45.51 -11.31
C VAL A 11 15.67 -44.16 -11.85
N PRO A 12 14.80 -43.36 -12.50
CA PRO A 12 15.11 -41.98 -12.87
C PRO A 12 15.61 -41.18 -11.68
N ALA A 13 16.86 -40.69 -11.76
CA ALA A 13 17.52 -40.00 -10.66
C ALA A 13 17.78 -38.52 -10.95
N SER A 14 17.98 -38.15 -12.23
CA SER A 14 18.09 -36.75 -12.64
C SER A 14 17.70 -36.56 -14.11
N ASP A 15 17.27 -35.35 -14.43
CA ASP A 15 16.99 -34.90 -15.79
C ASP A 15 18.05 -33.89 -16.21
N VAL A 16 18.67 -34.12 -17.37
CA VAL A 16 19.64 -33.20 -17.97
C VAL A 16 18.95 -32.40 -19.05
N LEU A 17 18.93 -31.08 -18.84
CA LEU A 17 18.38 -30.11 -19.77
C LEU A 17 19.53 -29.33 -20.43
N PRO A 18 19.46 -29.07 -21.75
CA PRO A 18 20.36 -28.12 -22.41
C PRO A 18 20.39 -26.77 -21.69
N ILE A 19 21.57 -26.14 -21.64
CA ILE A 19 21.80 -24.92 -20.84
C ILE A 19 20.93 -23.75 -21.33
N ASP A 20 20.72 -23.63 -22.64
CA ASP A 20 19.87 -22.61 -23.26
C ASP A 20 18.39 -22.79 -22.92
N GLU A 21 17.91 -24.03 -22.86
CA GLU A 21 16.56 -24.38 -22.41
C GLU A 21 16.39 -24.09 -20.91
N TRP A 22 17.40 -24.40 -20.09
CA TRP A 22 17.41 -24.04 -18.66
C TRP A 22 17.37 -22.52 -18.43
N GLU A 23 18.21 -21.77 -19.14
CA GLU A 23 18.22 -20.30 -19.09
C GLU A 23 16.89 -19.70 -19.56
N THR A 24 16.30 -20.27 -20.60
CA THR A 24 14.97 -19.86 -21.10
C THR A 24 13.89 -20.08 -20.04
N LEU A 25 13.91 -21.23 -19.35
CA LEU A 25 12.99 -21.52 -18.25
C LEU A 25 13.20 -20.55 -17.08
N LEU A 26 14.45 -20.32 -16.67
CA LEU A 26 14.78 -19.36 -15.61
C LEU A 26 14.29 -17.95 -15.95
N LYS A 27 14.49 -17.49 -17.18
CA LYS A 27 14.04 -16.17 -17.62
C LYS A 27 12.51 -16.05 -17.55
N ARG A 28 11.78 -17.08 -17.98
CA ARG A 28 10.31 -17.12 -17.88
C ARG A 28 9.84 -17.13 -16.42
N LEU A 29 10.48 -17.91 -15.56
CA LEU A 29 10.17 -17.94 -14.12
C LEU A 29 10.38 -16.57 -13.49
N LYS A 30 11.49 -15.90 -13.81
CA LYS A 30 11.76 -14.54 -13.34
C LYS A 30 10.67 -13.56 -13.80
N THR A 31 10.30 -13.58 -15.08
CA THR A 31 9.21 -12.74 -15.58
C THR A 31 7.89 -13.01 -14.87
N LEU A 32 7.55 -14.28 -14.59
CA LEU A 32 6.35 -14.62 -13.82
C LEU A 32 6.41 -14.11 -12.38
N GLN A 33 7.58 -14.19 -11.73
CA GLN A 33 7.80 -13.60 -10.41
C GLN A 33 7.66 -12.07 -10.44
N ASP A 34 8.27 -11.39 -11.40
CA ASP A 34 8.15 -9.94 -11.57
C ASP A 34 6.68 -9.52 -11.72
N ILE A 35 5.91 -10.27 -12.53
CA ILE A 35 4.46 -10.05 -12.70
C ILE A 35 3.71 -10.30 -11.39
N ALA A 36 4.05 -11.35 -10.65
CA ALA A 36 3.40 -11.66 -9.37
C ALA A 36 3.64 -10.57 -8.33
N TYR A 37 4.88 -10.06 -8.23
CA TYR A 37 5.20 -8.93 -7.36
C TYR A 37 4.48 -7.66 -7.78
N ALA A 38 4.45 -7.34 -9.07
CA ALA A 38 3.69 -6.19 -9.57
C ALA A 38 2.20 -6.32 -9.24
N LYS A 39 1.60 -7.51 -9.44
CA LYS A 39 0.20 -7.75 -9.08
C LYS A 39 -0.08 -7.67 -7.58
N ALA A 40 0.85 -8.14 -6.75
CA ALA A 40 0.74 -7.99 -5.30
C ALA A 40 0.84 -6.52 -4.88
N ALA A 41 1.73 -5.74 -5.49
CA ALA A 41 1.85 -4.30 -5.25
C ALA A 41 0.64 -3.51 -5.80
N MET A 42 0.00 -3.99 -6.87
CA MET A 42 -1.23 -3.40 -7.41
C MET A 42 -2.45 -3.53 -6.48
N SER A 43 -2.36 -4.26 -5.37
CA SER A 43 -3.37 -4.17 -4.31
C SER A 43 -3.21 -2.92 -3.44
N GLU A 44 -2.05 -2.26 -3.49
CA GLU A 44 -1.86 -0.95 -2.84
C GLU A 44 -2.52 0.13 -3.70
N GLU A 45 -3.35 0.95 -3.07
CA GLU A 45 -3.97 2.09 -3.72
C GLU A 45 -2.88 3.02 -4.27
N THR A 46 -2.94 3.37 -5.55
CA THR A 46 -2.03 4.34 -6.16
C THR A 46 -2.63 5.74 -6.04
N PHE A 47 -1.87 6.68 -5.49
CA PHE A 47 -2.31 8.07 -5.31
C PHE A 47 -1.80 8.99 -6.42
N PRO A 48 -2.56 10.04 -6.80
CA PRO A 48 -2.05 11.09 -7.68
C PRO A 48 -0.81 11.78 -7.07
N ALA A 49 0.14 12.21 -7.90
CA ALA A 49 1.34 12.92 -7.45
C ALA A 49 1.00 14.13 -6.56
N ALA A 50 -0.01 14.91 -6.94
CA ALA A 50 -0.47 16.06 -6.16
C ALA A 50 -0.94 15.73 -4.73
N PHE A 51 -1.42 14.51 -4.49
CA PHE A 51 -1.77 14.05 -3.14
C PHE A 51 -0.50 13.78 -2.32
N ALA A 52 0.45 13.03 -2.89
CA ALA A 52 1.72 12.72 -2.25
C ALA A 52 2.55 13.99 -1.98
N ASP A 53 2.61 14.92 -2.94
CA ASP A 53 3.33 16.18 -2.83
C ASP A 53 2.86 17.01 -1.63
N ARG A 54 1.56 17.01 -1.34
CA ARG A 54 0.98 17.73 -0.19
C ARG A 54 1.39 17.11 1.14
N LEU A 55 1.35 15.77 1.24
CA LEU A 55 1.81 15.05 2.43
C LEU A 55 3.30 15.32 2.68
N LEU A 56 4.12 15.26 1.63
CA LEU A 56 5.55 15.56 1.69
C LEU A 56 5.86 17.03 2.01
N ALA A 57 4.97 17.95 1.61
CA ALA A 57 5.07 19.37 1.97
C ALA A 57 4.68 19.67 3.43
N GLY A 58 4.18 18.67 4.17
CA GLY A 58 3.78 18.81 5.57
C GLY A 58 2.36 19.35 5.77
N ASP A 59 1.50 19.31 4.75
CA ASP A 59 0.06 19.56 4.97
C ASP A 59 -0.49 18.55 5.99
N ALA A 60 -1.44 18.97 6.82
CA ALA A 60 -2.08 18.09 7.80
C ALA A 60 -2.69 16.85 7.11
N PRO A 61 -2.24 15.61 7.42
CA PRO A 61 -2.64 14.43 6.66
C PRO A 61 -4.15 14.22 6.60
N LEU A 62 -4.84 14.43 7.73
CA LEU A 62 -6.30 14.34 7.80
C LEU A 62 -6.99 15.25 6.76
N LYS A 63 -6.47 16.46 6.55
CA LYS A 63 -7.01 17.41 5.57
C LYS A 63 -6.76 16.94 4.15
N VAL A 64 -5.55 16.46 3.87
CA VAL A 64 -5.16 15.97 2.54
C VAL A 64 -6.02 14.77 2.13
N TRP A 65 -6.18 13.79 3.02
CA TRP A 65 -7.06 12.64 2.82
C TRP A 65 -8.52 13.04 2.64
N ARG A 66 -9.05 13.92 3.51
CA ARG A 66 -10.44 14.38 3.41
C ARG A 66 -10.72 15.04 2.06
N GLU A 67 -9.84 15.94 1.62
CA GLU A 67 -10.00 16.64 0.34
C GLU A 67 -9.83 15.70 -0.86
N TYR A 68 -8.91 14.73 -0.78
CA TYR A 68 -8.75 13.69 -1.80
C TYR A 68 -9.99 12.82 -1.95
N ARG A 69 -10.64 12.46 -0.84
CA ARG A 69 -11.93 11.74 -0.83
C ARG A 69 -13.14 12.64 -1.14
N GLY A 70 -12.93 13.94 -1.39
CA GLY A 70 -14.01 14.88 -1.71
C GLY A 70 -14.97 15.17 -0.56
N LEU A 71 -14.56 14.89 0.68
CA LEU A 71 -15.41 15.05 1.86
C LEU A 71 -15.34 16.46 2.42
N THR A 72 -16.49 16.97 2.89
CA THR A 72 -16.51 18.18 3.73
C THR A 72 -16.18 17.82 5.17
N LEU A 73 -15.72 18.79 5.97
CA LEU A 73 -15.54 18.59 7.41
C LEU A 73 -16.82 18.12 8.11
N GLN A 74 -17.98 18.60 7.64
CA GLN A 74 -19.27 18.19 8.19
C GLN A 74 -19.57 16.72 7.89
N SER A 75 -19.39 16.30 6.63
CA SER A 75 -19.61 14.92 6.21
C SER A 75 -18.68 13.95 6.92
N LEU A 76 -17.39 14.29 7.06
CA LEU A 76 -16.44 13.43 7.78
C LEU A 76 -16.79 13.35 9.27
N ALA A 77 -17.24 14.45 9.88
CA ALA A 77 -17.65 14.45 11.28
C ALA A 77 -18.84 13.51 11.53
N GLU A 78 -19.81 13.50 10.61
CA GLU A 78 -20.97 12.62 10.66
C GLU A 78 -20.57 11.14 10.51
N THR A 79 -19.79 10.81 9.49
CA THR A 79 -19.36 9.42 9.23
C THR A 79 -18.42 8.88 10.30
N SER A 80 -17.58 9.73 10.89
CA SER A 80 -16.65 9.35 11.95
C SER A 80 -17.21 9.59 13.34
N GLU A 81 -18.50 9.87 13.54
CA GLU A 81 -19.13 10.06 14.85
C GLU A 81 -18.37 11.04 15.77
N THR A 82 -18.06 12.22 15.26
CA THR A 82 -17.37 13.28 15.99
C THR A 82 -17.94 14.65 15.63
N THR A 83 -17.32 15.72 16.14
CA THR A 83 -17.76 17.09 15.84
C THR A 83 -16.90 17.71 14.75
N ARG A 84 -17.53 18.53 13.90
CA ARG A 84 -16.83 19.38 12.93
C ARG A 84 -15.73 20.23 13.59
N GLN A 85 -15.97 20.70 14.82
CA GLN A 85 -15.00 21.48 15.58
C GLN A 85 -13.78 20.66 15.97
N MET A 86 -13.95 19.41 16.43
CA MET A 86 -12.83 18.50 16.72
C MET A 86 -11.98 18.29 15.47
N LEU A 87 -12.59 17.95 14.33
CA LEU A 87 -11.86 17.77 13.07
C LEU A 87 -11.09 19.01 12.63
N SER A 88 -11.72 20.19 12.75
CA SER A 88 -11.05 21.46 12.48
C SER A 88 -9.84 21.69 13.39
N MET A 89 -9.92 21.34 14.68
CA MET A 89 -8.76 21.43 15.58
C MET A 89 -7.66 20.46 15.16
N VAL A 90 -8.00 19.23 14.77
CA VAL A 90 -7.02 18.24 14.30
C VAL A 90 -6.33 18.70 13.00
N GLU A 91 -7.09 19.17 11.99
CA GLU A 91 -6.52 19.68 10.74
C GLU A 91 -5.64 20.92 10.92
N ASN A 92 -5.80 21.65 12.03
CA ASN A 92 -4.98 22.81 12.37
C ASN A 92 -3.87 22.49 13.40
N GLY A 93 -3.66 21.21 13.75
CA GLY A 93 -2.64 20.78 14.72
C GLY A 93 -2.91 21.24 16.16
N LYS A 94 -4.16 21.56 16.50
CA LYS A 94 -4.57 22.05 17.83
C LYS A 94 -5.10 20.97 18.76
N ALA A 95 -5.35 19.77 18.24
CA ALA A 95 -5.83 18.64 19.01
C ALA A 95 -5.28 17.35 18.41
N ASP A 96 -4.89 16.42 19.30
CA ASP A 96 -4.58 15.05 18.92
C ASP A 96 -5.82 14.17 19.16
N PRO A 97 -6.34 13.47 18.14
CA PRO A 97 -7.46 12.56 18.30
C PRO A 97 -7.04 11.34 19.13
N SER A 98 -7.99 10.75 19.87
CA SER A 98 -7.76 9.45 20.53
C SER A 98 -7.53 8.37 19.47
N ALA A 99 -6.89 7.26 19.86
CA ALA A 99 -6.69 6.11 18.95
C ALA A 99 -8.03 5.58 18.40
N ASP A 100 -9.08 5.57 19.22
CA ASP A 100 -10.44 5.20 18.79
C ASP A 100 -11.00 6.14 17.71
N LEU A 101 -10.86 7.46 17.91
CA LEU A 101 -11.28 8.44 16.90
C LEU A 101 -10.43 8.33 15.64
N MET A 102 -9.13 8.05 15.78
CA MET A 102 -8.23 7.85 14.63
C MET A 102 -8.63 6.64 13.80
N ALA A 103 -8.99 5.52 14.44
CA ALA A 103 -9.49 4.33 13.75
C ALA A 103 -10.78 4.62 12.98
N ARG A 104 -11.73 5.36 13.58
CA ARG A 104 -12.97 5.78 12.90
C ARG A 104 -12.71 6.72 11.72
N LEU A 105 -11.75 7.62 11.85
CA LEU A 105 -11.36 8.53 10.75
C LEU A 105 -10.69 7.76 9.61
N ALA A 106 -9.78 6.84 9.93
CA ALA A 106 -9.10 5.99 8.95
C ALA A 106 -10.10 5.15 8.16
N CYS A 107 -11.07 4.53 8.87
CA CYS A 107 -12.17 3.78 8.26
C CYS A 107 -13.04 4.66 7.35
N ALA A 108 -13.44 5.85 7.81
CA ALA A 108 -14.27 6.77 7.01
C ALA A 108 -13.55 7.32 5.77
N LEU A 109 -12.22 7.39 5.81
CA LEU A 109 -11.37 7.87 4.72
C LEU A 109 -10.84 6.74 3.83
N ASP A 110 -11.19 5.49 4.13
CA ASP A 110 -10.69 4.29 3.44
C ASP A 110 -9.16 4.31 3.31
N CYS A 111 -8.49 4.42 4.47
CA CYS A 111 -7.03 4.45 4.56
C CYS A 111 -6.54 3.78 5.84
N ASP A 112 -5.24 3.50 5.90
CA ASP A 112 -4.61 3.01 7.13
C ASP A 112 -4.40 4.14 8.14
N MET A 113 -4.44 3.81 9.44
CA MET A 113 -4.19 4.80 10.51
C MET A 113 -2.83 5.50 10.36
N ASP A 114 -1.82 4.78 9.89
CA ASP A 114 -0.49 5.32 9.63
C ASP A 114 -0.51 6.46 8.61
N GLY A 115 -1.43 6.42 7.65
CA GLY A 115 -1.62 7.49 6.67
C GLY A 115 -2.17 8.79 7.26
N LEU A 116 -2.73 8.75 8.48
CA LEU A 116 -3.27 9.93 9.19
C LEU A 116 -2.28 10.52 10.20
N HIS A 117 -1.17 9.83 10.48
CA HIS A 117 -0.12 10.35 11.33
C HIS A 117 0.73 11.36 10.55
N GLY A 118 0.73 12.62 11.01
CA GLY A 118 1.76 13.58 10.58
C GLY A 118 3.08 13.24 11.27
N GLU A 119 4.21 13.57 10.64
CA GLU A 119 5.51 13.64 11.32
C GLU A 119 5.50 14.79 12.34
N THR A 120 4.65 14.72 13.37
CA THR A 120 4.60 15.67 14.49
C THR A 120 5.60 15.26 15.57
N GLN A 121 6.78 14.79 15.14
CA GLN A 121 7.96 14.67 15.99
C GLN A 121 9.17 15.27 15.28
N ARG A 122 9.32 16.59 15.41
CA ARG A 122 10.60 17.21 15.79
C ARG A 122 10.41 18.69 16.10
N ARG A 123 10.71 19.01 17.36
CA ARG A 123 11.07 20.34 17.83
C ARG A 123 12.32 20.85 17.11
#